data_AF-A0A956GVM2-F1
#
_entry.id   AF-A0A956GVM2-F1
#
_cell.length_a   1.000
_cell.length_b   1.000
_cell.length_c   1.000
_cell.angle_alpha   90.00
_cell.angle_beta   90.00
_cell.angle_gamma   90.00
#
_symmetry.space_group_name_H-M   'P 1'
#
loop_
_entity.id
_entity.type
_entity.pdbx_description
1 polymer ?
#
loop_
_entity_poly.entity_id
_entity_poly.type
_entity_poly.pdbx_seq_one_letter_code
_entity_poly.pdbx_strand_id
1 'polypeptide(L)'
;HQARFDVLADRAGFDARARAWMPDAQLAALVTVGVRPDGTADLDGGAYVAYSYLSGERAASTDLKVLGRCLWMIHVKDGDVSAYELTNDACTDLRVPGPPRCTFVDIWARAVDDGADPGRPARIEYLPTATGSQWSFASGTFGHQYPDDC
;
A
#
# COMPACT_ATOMS: atom_id res chain seq x y z
N HIS A 1 25.47 4.34 -5.32
CA HIS A 1 24.27 4.90 -5.96
C HIS A 1 23.10 4.02 -5.56
N GLN A 2 22.34 4.43 -4.54
CA GLN A 2 21.19 3.67 -4.04
C GLN A 2 19.96 3.95 -4.90
N ALA A 3 19.18 2.90 -5.17
CA ALA A 3 17.95 3.00 -5.95
C ALA A 3 16.86 3.63 -5.10
N ARG A 4 16.41 4.83 -5.49
CA ARG A 4 15.16 5.39 -4.97
C ARG A 4 14.01 4.56 -5.52
N PHE A 5 13.11 4.14 -4.64
CA PHE A 5 11.94 3.38 -5.05
C PHE A 5 10.78 4.35 -5.31
N ASP A 6 10.24 4.33 -6.54
CA ASP A 6 9.04 5.08 -6.89
C ASP A 6 7.83 4.15 -6.74
N VAL A 7 7.14 4.33 -5.62
CA VAL A 7 6.05 3.46 -5.18
C VAL A 7 4.91 3.39 -6.19
N LEU A 8 4.66 4.46 -6.95
CA LEU A 8 3.55 4.50 -7.90
C LEU A 8 4.00 4.13 -9.32
N ALA A 9 5.21 4.50 -9.74
CA ALA A 9 5.72 4.13 -11.06
C ALA A 9 5.94 2.62 -11.19
N ASP A 10 6.45 1.97 -10.15
CA ASP A 10 6.75 0.52 -10.18
C ASP A 10 5.50 -0.36 -10.00
N ARG A 11 4.36 0.24 -9.59
CA ARG A 11 3.12 -0.46 -9.27
C ARG A 11 2.58 -1.28 -10.45
N ALA A 12 2.70 -0.81 -11.69
CA ALA A 12 2.13 -1.51 -12.83
C ALA A 12 2.66 -2.96 -12.99
N GLY A 13 3.95 -3.18 -12.67
CA GLY A 13 4.55 -4.51 -12.67
C GLY A 13 4.00 -5.40 -11.57
N PHE A 14 3.72 -4.83 -10.39
CA PHE A 14 3.11 -5.54 -9.28
C PHE A 14 1.64 -5.86 -9.51
N ASP A 15 0.88 -4.95 -10.12
CA ASP A 15 -0.49 -5.18 -10.55
C ASP A 15 -0.54 -6.36 -11.54
N ALA A 16 0.40 -6.43 -12.49
CA ALA A 16 0.51 -7.55 -13.42
C ALA A 16 0.84 -8.87 -12.70
N ARG A 17 1.78 -8.85 -11.74
CA ARG A 17 2.16 -10.04 -10.96
C ARG A 17 1.01 -10.54 -10.09
N ALA A 18 0.23 -9.65 -9.48
CA ALA A 18 -0.96 -10.00 -8.72
C ALA A 18 -2.04 -10.61 -9.62
N ARG A 19 -2.25 -10.04 -10.82
CA ARG A 19 -3.20 -10.60 -11.81
C ARG A 19 -2.78 -11.94 -12.39
N ALA A 20 -1.48 -12.23 -12.41
CA ALA A 20 -0.96 -13.55 -12.76
C ALA A 20 -1.25 -14.60 -11.67
N TRP A 21 -1.38 -14.19 -10.41
CA TRP A 21 -1.85 -15.05 -9.32
C TRP A 21 -3.37 -15.25 -9.39
N MET A 22 -4.15 -14.17 -9.54
CA MET A 22 -5.61 -14.21 -9.74
C MET A 22 -6.04 -13.07 -10.67
N PRO A 23 -6.73 -13.35 -11.81
CA PRO A 23 -7.05 -12.31 -12.81
C PRO A 23 -7.86 -11.12 -12.27
N ASP A 24 -8.70 -11.35 -11.27
CA ASP A 24 -9.55 -10.35 -10.62
C ASP A 24 -8.83 -9.59 -9.48
N ALA A 25 -7.55 -9.86 -9.21
CA ALA A 25 -6.82 -9.22 -8.14
C ALA A 25 -6.76 -7.69 -8.33
N GLN A 26 -7.14 -6.97 -7.27
CA GLN A 26 -7.14 -5.51 -7.22
C GLN A 26 -6.39 -5.01 -5.98
N LEU A 27 -5.74 -3.84 -6.08
CA LEU A 27 -5.02 -3.25 -4.97
C LEU A 27 -6.00 -2.94 -3.81
N ALA A 28 -5.78 -3.60 -2.68
CA ALA A 28 -6.57 -3.44 -1.46
C ALA A 28 -5.93 -2.46 -0.47
N ALA A 29 -4.59 -2.45 -0.39
CA ALA A 29 -3.86 -1.53 0.47
C ALA A 29 -2.44 -1.30 -0.05
N LEU A 30 -1.89 -0.14 0.29
CA LEU A 30 -0.50 0.22 0.04
C LEU A 30 0.09 0.75 1.34
N VAL A 31 1.23 0.22 1.77
CA VAL A 31 1.93 0.67 2.97
C VAL A 31 3.37 0.96 2.59
N THR A 32 3.83 2.18 2.83
CA THR A 32 5.23 2.53 2.64
C THR A 32 5.79 3.15 3.89
N VAL A 33 6.95 2.67 4.32
CA VAL A 33 7.73 3.21 5.44
C VAL A 33 9.04 3.75 4.89
N GLY A 34 9.46 4.92 5.39
CA GLY A 34 10.68 5.58 4.92
C GLY A 34 10.44 6.61 3.82
N VAL A 35 9.21 7.10 3.67
CA VAL A 35 8.82 8.02 2.58
C VAL A 35 9.40 9.42 2.83
N ARG A 36 10.06 9.98 1.82
CA ARG A 36 10.57 11.35 1.80
C ARG A 36 9.59 12.31 1.10
N PRO A 37 9.74 13.64 1.28
CA PRO A 37 8.87 14.63 0.66
C PRO A 37 8.75 14.56 -0.87
N ASP A 38 9.74 13.98 -1.55
CA ASP A 38 9.71 13.75 -3.00
C ASP A 38 8.91 12.50 -3.41
N GLY A 39 8.23 11.85 -2.46
CA GLY A 39 7.40 10.67 -2.69
C GLY A 39 8.18 9.36 -2.82
N THR A 40 9.51 9.41 -2.73
CA THR A 40 10.35 8.21 -2.81
C THR A 40 10.58 7.58 -1.44
N ALA A 41 10.82 6.26 -1.45
CA ALA A 41 11.31 5.55 -0.28
C ALA A 41 12.76 5.10 -0.52
N ASP A 42 13.58 5.26 0.52
CA ASP A 42 14.93 4.71 0.57
C ASP A 42 14.85 3.40 1.33
N LEU A 43 14.93 2.28 0.62
CA LEU A 43 14.60 0.96 1.17
C LEU A 43 15.66 0.37 2.12
N ASP A 44 16.63 1.19 2.53
CA ASP A 44 17.61 0.85 3.56
C ASP A 44 17.08 1.19 4.97
N GLY A 45 17.77 0.69 6.00
CA GLY A 45 17.55 1.16 7.38
C GLY A 45 16.17 0.84 7.96
N GLY A 46 15.48 -0.18 7.42
CA GLY A 46 14.17 -0.64 7.90
C GLY A 46 12.96 -0.08 7.15
N ALA A 47 13.17 0.76 6.13
CA ALA A 47 12.13 1.15 5.18
C ALA A 47 11.64 -0.04 4.35
N TYR A 48 10.40 0.03 3.88
CA TYR A 48 9.80 -0.99 3.03
C TYR A 48 8.58 -0.46 2.30
N VAL A 49 8.17 -1.18 1.26
CA VAL A 49 6.91 -0.98 0.54
C VAL A 49 6.15 -2.31 0.55
N ALA A 50 4.86 -2.26 0.85
CA ALA A 50 3.97 -3.41 0.79
C ALA A 50 2.72 -3.07 -0.03
N TYR A 51 2.41 -3.91 -1.01
CA TYR A 51 1.18 -3.87 -1.79
C TYR A 51 0.36 -5.10 -1.41
N SER A 52 -0.85 -4.88 -0.94
CA SER A 52 -1.81 -5.96 -0.68
C SER A 52 -2.87 -5.95 -1.77
N TYR A 53 -3.07 -7.09 -2.41
CA TYR A 53 -4.06 -7.28 -3.46
C TYR A 53 -5.14 -8.24 -2.99
N LEU A 54 -6.40 -7.92 -3.23
CA LEU A 54 -7.56 -8.75 -2.92
C LEU A 54 -8.13 -9.34 -4.20
N SER A 55 -8.39 -10.65 -4.19
CA SER A 55 -9.24 -11.33 -5.17
C SER A 55 -10.63 -11.51 -4.58
N GLY A 56 -11.64 -10.93 -5.23
CA GLY A 56 -13.04 -11.07 -4.85
C GLY A 56 -13.55 -12.50 -5.07
N GLU A 57 -13.09 -13.15 -6.14
CA GLU A 57 -13.39 -14.56 -6.42
C GLU A 57 -12.87 -15.47 -5.30
N ARG A 58 -11.64 -15.26 -4.84
CA ARG A 58 -11.08 -16.00 -3.70
C ARG A 58 -11.82 -15.70 -2.41
N ALA A 59 -12.16 -14.42 -2.18
CA ALA A 59 -12.90 -14.01 -0.99
C ALA A 59 -14.29 -14.64 -0.90
N ALA A 60 -14.95 -14.85 -2.04
CA ALA A 60 -16.27 -15.49 -2.13
C ALA A 60 -16.20 -17.02 -2.19
N SER A 61 -15.01 -17.61 -2.27
CA SER A 61 -14.84 -19.05 -2.45
C SER A 61 -15.20 -19.82 -1.18
N THR A 62 -15.88 -20.95 -1.37
CA THR A 62 -16.20 -21.92 -0.31
C THR A 62 -15.29 -23.16 -0.34
N ASP A 63 -14.32 -23.22 -1.27
CA ASP A 63 -13.35 -24.30 -1.33
C ASP A 63 -12.37 -24.19 -0.14
N LEU A 64 -12.39 -25.20 0.73
CA LEU A 64 -11.54 -25.28 1.92
C LEU A 64 -10.04 -25.21 1.62
N LYS A 65 -9.61 -25.52 0.39
CA LYS A 65 -8.20 -25.40 -0.02
C LYS A 65 -7.74 -23.95 -0.16
N VAL A 66 -8.68 -23.04 -0.45
CA VAL A 66 -8.41 -21.62 -0.74
C VAL A 66 -9.15 -20.68 0.21
N LEU A 67 -9.92 -21.22 1.15
CA LEU A 67 -10.62 -20.45 2.15
C LEU A 67 -9.63 -19.62 2.97
N GLY A 68 -9.96 -18.35 3.17
CA GLY A 68 -9.10 -17.39 3.85
C GLY A 68 -7.88 -16.94 3.03
N ARG A 69 -7.69 -17.42 1.79
CA ARG A 69 -6.53 -17.10 0.94
C ARG A 69 -6.92 -16.14 -0.18
N CYS A 70 -7.48 -14.99 0.19
CA CYS A 70 -7.95 -13.97 -0.74
C CYS A 70 -6.98 -12.81 -0.95
N LEU A 71 -5.89 -12.76 -0.17
CA LEU A 71 -4.90 -11.70 -0.22
C LEU A 71 -3.59 -12.20 -0.82
N TRP A 72 -3.02 -11.37 -1.70
CA TRP A 72 -1.68 -11.54 -2.23
C TRP A 72 -0.87 -10.31 -1.86
N MET A 73 0.26 -10.51 -1.19
CA MET A 73 1.14 -9.43 -0.77
C MET A 73 2.41 -9.43 -1.57
N ILE A 74 2.82 -8.24 -2.00
CA ILE A 74 4.14 -7.95 -2.53
C ILE A 74 4.85 -7.06 -1.52
N HIS A 75 6.01 -7.49 -1.04
CA HIS A 75 6.81 -6.78 -0.06
C HIS A 75 8.19 -6.49 -0.65
N VAL A 76 8.56 -5.22 -0.69
CA VAL A 76 9.83 -4.72 -1.21
C VAL A 76 10.63 -4.13 -0.07
N LYS A 77 11.82 -4.68 0.21
CA LYS A 77 12.68 -4.25 1.30
C LYS A 77 14.13 -4.61 1.01
N ASP A 78 15.07 -3.72 1.34
CA ASP A 78 16.51 -3.94 1.15
C ASP A 78 16.87 -4.37 -0.30
N GLY A 79 16.10 -3.90 -1.29
CA GLY A 79 16.24 -4.26 -2.71
C GLY A 79 15.61 -5.60 -3.13
N ASP A 80 15.13 -6.40 -2.18
CA ASP A 80 14.49 -7.69 -2.44
C ASP A 80 12.97 -7.53 -2.62
N VAL A 81 12.42 -8.25 -3.60
CA VAL A 81 10.98 -8.33 -3.86
C VAL A 81 10.47 -9.72 -3.50
N SER A 82 9.73 -9.80 -2.39
CA SER A 82 8.99 -11.00 -1.99
C SER A 82 7.54 -10.89 -2.40
N ALA A 83 6.93 -12.00 -2.86
CA ALA A 83 5.49 -12.05 -3.12
C ALA A 83 4.91 -13.37 -2.66
N TYR A 84 3.81 -13.31 -1.92
CA TYR A 84 3.21 -14.49 -1.30
C TYR A 84 1.75 -14.27 -0.95
N GLU A 85 1.04 -15.39 -0.80
CA GLU A 85 -0.35 -15.41 -0.39
C GLU A 85 -0.44 -15.20 1.14
N LEU A 86 -1.44 -14.43 1.56
CA LEU A 86 -1.78 -14.21 2.95
C LEU A 86 -3.05 -14.98 3.30
N THR A 87 -3.06 -15.56 4.49
CA THR A 87 -4.27 -16.07 5.13
C THR A 87 -4.93 -14.97 5.94
N ASN A 88 -6.24 -14.77 5.71
CA ASN A 88 -7.08 -13.82 6.40
C ASN A 88 -8.49 -14.39 6.54
N ASP A 89 -8.94 -14.62 7.77
CA ASP A 89 -10.25 -15.19 8.05
C ASP A 89 -11.42 -14.22 7.74
N ALA A 90 -11.11 -12.92 7.60
CA ALA A 90 -12.09 -11.86 7.31
C ALA A 90 -12.17 -11.52 5.81
N CYS A 91 -11.80 -12.44 4.91
CA CYS A 91 -11.79 -12.22 3.46
C CYS A 91 -13.07 -11.58 2.90
N THR A 92 -14.24 -11.96 3.44
CA THR A 92 -15.55 -11.45 3.00
C THR A 92 -15.83 -10.00 3.39
N ASP A 93 -15.14 -9.51 4.42
CA ASP A 93 -15.34 -8.17 4.97
C ASP A 93 -14.38 -7.16 4.33
N LEU A 94 -13.34 -7.65 3.66
CA LEU A 94 -12.39 -6.81 2.94
C LEU A 94 -13.06 -6.09 1.77
N ARG A 95 -12.55 -4.90 1.49
CA ARG A 95 -13.01 -4.06 0.39
C ARG A 95 -11.81 -3.62 -0.43
N VAL A 96 -12.01 -3.55 -1.73
CA VAL A 96 -11.06 -2.94 -2.65
C VAL A 96 -11.36 -1.44 -2.68
N PRO A 97 -10.46 -0.57 -2.20
CA PRO A 97 -10.61 0.86 -2.42
C PRO A 97 -10.56 1.15 -3.92
N GLY A 98 -11.06 2.32 -4.33
CA GLY A 98 -10.74 2.84 -5.66
C GLY A 98 -9.22 2.93 -5.88
N PRO A 99 -8.76 3.12 -7.13
CA PRO A 99 -7.36 3.50 -7.32
C PRO A 99 -7.06 4.80 -6.56
N PRO A 100 -5.88 4.93 -5.93
CA PRO A 100 -5.48 6.16 -5.27
C PRO A 100 -5.49 7.32 -6.26
N ARG A 101 -6.11 8.43 -5.87
CA ARG A 101 -6.18 9.67 -6.65
C ARG A 101 -5.04 10.61 -6.31
N CYS A 102 -4.68 10.69 -5.04
CA CYS A 102 -3.48 11.40 -4.58
C CYS A 102 -2.20 10.58 -4.80
N THR A 103 -1.08 11.27 -4.85
CA THR A 103 0.26 10.68 -4.82
C THR A 103 0.88 10.80 -3.43
N PHE A 104 1.99 10.08 -3.18
CA PHE A 104 2.76 10.27 -1.94
C PHE A 104 3.26 11.72 -1.79
N VAL A 105 3.59 12.40 -2.89
CA VAL A 105 4.01 13.80 -2.90
C VAL A 105 2.88 14.71 -2.41
N ASP A 106 1.65 14.47 -2.90
CA ASP A 106 0.48 15.26 -2.48
C ASP A 106 0.19 15.09 -0.98
N ILE A 107 0.27 13.85 -0.48
CA ILE A 107 0.06 13.56 0.95
C ILE A 107 1.18 14.17 1.81
N TRP A 108 2.42 14.13 1.35
CA TRP A 108 3.53 14.79 2.04
C TRP A 108 3.35 16.30 2.09
N ALA A 109 2.97 16.93 0.98
CA ALA A 109 2.75 18.38 0.93
C ALA A 109 1.69 18.83 1.94
N ARG A 110 0.54 18.13 1.97
CA ARG A 110 -0.53 18.38 2.96
C ARG A 110 -0.04 18.18 4.39
N ALA A 111 0.74 17.14 4.65
CA ALA A 111 1.30 16.89 5.98
C ALA A 111 2.26 17.98 6.44
N VAL A 112 3.09 18.55 5.55
CA VAL A 112 3.96 19.69 5.88
C VAL A 112 3.14 20.93 6.21
N ASP A 113 2.10 21.20 5.43
CA ASP A 113 1.20 22.33 5.68
C ASP A 113 0.51 22.21 7.06
N ASP A 114 0.26 20.98 7.51
CA ASP A 114 -0.29 20.66 8.85
C ASP A 114 0.77 20.57 9.97
N GLY A 115 2.05 20.75 9.66
CA GLY A 115 3.14 20.81 10.63
C GLY A 115 4.02 19.57 10.78
N ALA A 116 3.98 18.64 9.83
CA ALA A 116 4.95 17.54 9.76
C ALA A 116 6.38 18.07 9.50
N ASP A 117 7.37 17.50 10.18
CA ASP A 117 8.78 17.83 10.00
C ASP A 117 9.34 17.16 8.73
N PRO A 118 9.69 17.91 7.67
CA PRO A 118 10.21 17.35 6.41
C PRO A 118 11.59 16.70 6.55
N GLY A 119 12.29 16.94 7.67
CA GLY A 119 13.56 16.29 7.99
C GLY A 119 13.42 14.84 8.46
N ARG A 120 12.20 14.36 8.71
CA ARG A 120 11.92 13.02 9.21
C ARG A 120 11.16 12.18 8.18
N PRO A 121 11.59 10.94 7.90
CA PRO A 121 10.86 10.06 6.99
C PRO A 121 9.50 9.68 7.57
N ALA A 122 8.53 9.46 6.68
CA ALA A 122 7.17 9.12 7.06
C ALA A 122 6.84 7.64 6.78
N ARG A 123 5.83 7.14 7.50
CA ARG A 123 4.98 6.03 7.07
C ARG A 123 3.76 6.63 6.39
N ILE A 124 3.48 6.21 5.17
CA ILE A 124 2.31 6.62 4.40
C ILE A 124 1.57 5.37 3.93
N GLU A 125 0.27 5.33 4.17
CA GLU A 125 -0.59 4.18 3.89
C GLU A 125 -1.82 4.62 3.12
N TYR A 126 -2.18 3.84 2.09
CA TYR A 126 -3.48 3.91 1.44
C TYR A 126 -4.33 2.74 1.89
N LEU A 127 -5.45 3.02 2.53
CA LEU A 127 -6.29 2.03 3.19
C LEU A 127 -7.76 2.19 2.76
N PRO A 128 -8.52 1.08 2.67
CA PRO A 128 -9.96 1.14 2.47
C PRO A 128 -10.64 1.66 3.75
N THR A 129 -11.75 2.37 3.56
CA THR A 129 -12.66 2.80 4.63
C THR A 129 -14.07 2.29 4.33
N ALA A 130 -15.00 2.47 5.26
CA ALA A 130 -16.40 2.10 5.06
C ALA A 130 -17.06 2.84 3.87
N THR A 131 -16.56 4.02 3.52
CA THR A 131 -17.16 4.90 2.50
C THR A 131 -16.25 5.15 1.29
N GLY A 132 -15.06 4.54 1.25
CA GLY A 132 -14.12 4.72 0.14
C GLY A 132 -12.69 4.36 0.54
N SER A 133 -11.80 5.32 0.39
CA SER A 133 -10.36 5.19 0.67
C SER A 133 -9.86 6.39 1.46
N GLN A 134 -8.76 6.19 2.17
CA GLN A 134 -8.07 7.26 2.88
C GLN A 134 -6.57 7.02 2.87
N TRP A 135 -5.84 8.11 3.06
CA TRP A 135 -4.42 8.09 3.34
C TRP A 135 -4.17 8.26 4.83
N SER A 136 -3.28 7.46 5.40
CA SER A 136 -2.73 7.70 6.74
C SER A 136 -1.28 8.12 6.61
N PHE A 137 -0.91 9.19 7.30
CA PHE A 137 0.45 9.70 7.38
C PHE A 137 0.92 9.63 8.84
N ALA A 138 2.16 9.21 9.06
CA ALA A 138 2.81 9.29 10.36
C ALA A 138 4.31 9.60 10.22
N SER A 139 4.81 10.58 10.98
CA SER A 139 6.24 10.92 11.07
C SER A 139 6.59 11.35 12.50
N GLY A 140 7.40 10.54 13.20
CA GLY A 140 7.68 10.73 14.63
C GLY A 140 6.40 10.67 15.48
N THR A 141 6.04 11.77 16.14
CA THR A 141 4.80 11.88 16.93
C THR A 141 3.66 12.52 16.15
N PHE A 142 3.91 13.03 14.94
CA PHE A 142 2.88 13.59 14.09
C PHE A 142 2.17 12.46 13.34
N GLY A 143 0.84 12.52 13.30
CA GLY A 143 0.04 11.60 12.52
C GLY A 143 -1.28 12.25 12.12
N HIS A 144 -1.71 11.99 10.89
CA HIS A 144 -2.93 12.54 10.33
C HIS A 144 -3.56 11.59 9.30
N GLN A 145 -4.85 11.77 9.04
CA GLN A 145 -5.58 11.07 7.99
C GLN A 145 -6.02 12.06 6.93
N TYR A 146 -5.78 11.74 5.67
CA TYR A 146 -6.11 12.59 4.53
C TYR A 146 -7.14 11.90 3.64
N PRO A 147 -8.20 12.60 3.21
CA PRO A 147 -9.07 12.10 2.16
C PRO A 147 -8.30 11.96 0.85
N ASP A 148 -8.69 10.99 0.02
CA ASP A 148 -8.14 10.76 -1.32
C ASP A 148 -8.83 11.66 -2.37
N ASP A 149 -8.76 12.99 -2.17
CA ASP A 149 -9.54 14.00 -2.93
C ASP A 149 -8.69 14.95 -3.77
N CYS A 150 -7.48 14.53 -4.15
CA CYS A 150 -6.78 15.07 -5.30
C CYS A 150 -7.58 14.75 -6.59
#